data_AF-A0A1S3JFJ7-F1
#
_entry.id   AF-A0A1S3JFJ7-F1
#
_cell.length_a   1.000
_cell.length_b   1.000
_cell.length_c   1.000
_cell.angle_alpha   90.00
_cell.angle_beta   90.00
_cell.angle_gamma   90.00
#
_symmetry.space_group_name_H-M   'P 1'
#
loop_
_entity.id
_entity.type
_entity.pdbx_description
1 polymer ?
#
loop_
_entity_poly.entity_id
_entity_poly.type
_entity_poly.pdbx_seq_one_letter_code
_entity_poly.pdbx_strand_id
1 'polypeptide(L)'
;TGSESSVDRLMKQISTFMSEISDEFKIVVVEAIRSLCIKFPRKHGVMMSFLASMLREEGGHDYKKAIVDTLIHIVEEIPEAKEIGLSHLCEFIEDCEHTSLATRILHLLGREGPRTPQPSKYIRYIYNRVILENSPVRAAAVTALAKFGAHCEELLPSILVLLQRSLLDVDDEVRDRATFYLNILQEQQKALNSAYILNGLQVSIVGLERALHSYTMEPSDKPFDMKTVPIVAQPMAEQKPAAGAIPGEAGGGGSRPAEKVAASRQDVYAEQLAAIPEFSTLGPLFKSSNLPVELTESETEYMVHCVKHMFQNYIVLQFDCTNTLNDQQLEKVIVQMEPSEGFEVVSYIPAP
;
A
#
# COMPACT_ATOMS: atom_id res chain seq x y z
N THR A 1 -18.46 19.94 17.86
CA THR A 1 -19.04 19.41 16.60
C THR A 1 -18.78 20.43 15.49
N GLY A 2 -17.76 20.22 14.66
CA GLY A 2 -17.38 21.16 13.59
C GLY A 2 -18.27 21.02 12.37
N SER A 3 -18.84 22.13 11.88
CA SER A 3 -19.58 22.19 10.61
C SER A 3 -18.62 22.29 9.43
N GLU A 4 -18.99 21.80 8.25
CA GLU A 4 -18.18 21.88 7.02
C GLU A 4 -17.78 23.33 6.67
N SER A 5 -18.62 24.31 7.04
CA SER A 5 -18.35 25.75 6.89
C SER A 5 -17.23 26.29 7.80
N SER A 6 -16.87 25.56 8.85
CA SER A 6 -15.81 25.97 9.80
C SER A 6 -14.41 25.58 9.33
N VAL A 7 -14.28 24.65 8.38
CA VAL A 7 -12.99 24.12 7.91
C VAL A 7 -12.11 25.25 7.38
N ASP A 8 -12.65 26.13 6.54
CA ASP A 8 -11.88 27.23 5.94
C ASP A 8 -11.32 28.20 6.99
N ARG A 9 -12.07 28.44 8.08
CA ARG A 9 -11.62 29.29 9.19
C ARG A 9 -10.56 28.58 10.03
N LEU A 10 -10.75 27.29 10.29
CA LEU A 10 -9.82 26.47 11.03
C LEU A 10 -8.46 26.40 10.32
N MET A 11 -8.43 26.15 9.01
CA MET A 11 -7.18 26.10 8.24
C MET A 11 -6.40 27.42 8.30
N LYS A 12 -7.09 28.56 8.25
CA LYS A 12 -6.45 29.88 8.39
C LYS A 12 -5.84 30.09 9.78
N GLN A 13 -6.54 29.67 10.84
CA GLN A 13 -6.03 29.80 12.21
C GLN A 13 -4.82 28.89 12.45
N ILE A 14 -4.87 27.64 11.96
CA ILE A 14 -3.76 26.70 12.09
C ILE A 14 -2.51 27.25 11.38
N SER A 15 -2.66 27.87 10.20
CA SER A 15 -1.53 28.42 9.44
C SER A 15 -0.63 29.36 10.25
N THR A 16 -1.21 30.21 11.10
CA THR A 16 -0.44 31.15 11.92
C THR A 16 0.33 30.43 13.04
N PHE A 17 -0.23 29.33 13.55
CA PHE A 17 0.36 28.57 14.64
C PHE A 17 1.44 27.58 14.18
N MET A 18 1.36 27.09 12.94
CA MET A 18 2.27 26.06 12.42
C MET A 18 3.73 26.48 12.44
N SER A 19 4.05 27.76 12.21
CA SER A 19 5.42 28.26 12.23
C SER A 19 6.05 28.31 13.63
N GLU A 20 5.25 28.22 14.68
CA GLU A 20 5.68 28.40 16.08
C GLU A 20 5.91 27.07 16.81
N ILE A 21 5.58 25.95 16.19
CA ILE A 21 5.63 24.61 16.81
C ILE A 21 6.71 23.71 16.19
N SER A 22 7.11 22.69 16.95
CA SER A 22 8.09 21.70 16.49
C SER A 22 7.50 20.78 15.42
N ASP A 23 8.38 20.18 14.62
CA ASP A 23 7.99 19.27 13.54
C ASP A 23 7.20 18.05 14.03
N GLU A 24 7.47 17.57 15.25
CA GLU A 24 6.69 16.47 15.87
C GLU A 24 5.22 16.84 16.03
N PHE A 25 4.91 18.05 16.51
CA PHE A 25 3.54 18.53 16.62
C PHE A 25 2.93 18.82 15.25
N LYS A 26 3.73 19.32 14.28
CA LYS A 26 3.25 19.53 12.91
C LYS A 26 2.81 18.22 12.24
N ILE A 27 3.53 17.11 12.48
CA ILE A 27 3.14 15.78 11.97
C ILE A 27 1.75 15.38 12.49
N VAL A 28 1.47 15.58 13.78
CA VAL A 28 0.15 15.30 14.37
C VAL A 28 -0.95 16.15 13.72
N VAL A 29 -0.65 17.42 13.42
CA VAL A 29 -1.60 18.30 12.69
C VAL A 29 -1.86 17.78 11.28
N VAL A 30 -0.83 17.31 10.58
CA VAL A 30 -0.96 16.72 9.23
C VAL A 30 -1.85 15.47 9.25
N GLU A 31 -1.70 14.59 10.25
CA GLU A 31 -2.56 13.41 10.42
C GLU A 31 -4.02 13.79 10.73
N ALA A 32 -4.23 14.84 11.53
CA ALA A 32 -5.56 15.37 11.78
C ALA A 32 -6.20 15.94 10.50
N ILE A 33 -5.43 16.64 9.66
CA ILE A 33 -5.89 17.15 8.36
C ILE A 33 -6.25 16.00 7.43
N ARG A 34 -5.45 14.92 7.39
CA ARG A 34 -5.78 13.71 6.62
C ARG A 34 -7.17 13.20 7.00
N SER A 35 -7.40 13.01 8.29
CA SER A 35 -8.68 12.52 8.83
C SER A 35 -9.84 13.47 8.52
N LEU A 36 -9.59 14.79 8.61
CA LEU A 36 -10.57 15.81 8.27
C LEU A 36 -10.92 15.81 6.79
N CYS A 37 -9.95 15.55 5.91
CA CYS A 37 -10.15 15.48 4.47
C CYS A 37 -11.03 14.30 4.06
N ILE A 38 -10.85 13.15 4.69
CA ILE A 38 -11.72 11.98 4.47
C ILE A 38 -13.14 12.25 5.00
N LYS A 39 -13.26 12.97 6.12
CA LYS A 39 -14.57 13.32 6.69
C LYS A 39 -15.33 14.38 5.88
N PHE A 40 -14.62 15.33 5.27
CA PHE A 40 -15.20 16.43 4.48
C PHE A 40 -14.54 16.52 3.09
N PRO A 41 -14.77 15.53 2.20
CA PRO A 41 -14.05 15.40 0.94
C PRO A 41 -14.26 16.60 0.01
N ARG A 42 -15.42 17.26 0.05
CA ARG A 42 -15.70 18.47 -0.74
C ARG A 42 -14.77 19.66 -0.43
N LYS A 43 -14.08 19.62 0.70
CA LYS A 43 -13.11 20.65 1.12
C LYS A 43 -11.66 20.27 0.78
N HIS A 44 -11.43 19.19 0.04
CA HIS A 44 -10.09 18.71 -0.31
C HIS A 44 -9.18 19.82 -0.87
N GLY A 45 -9.69 20.68 -1.76
CA GLY A 45 -8.88 21.75 -2.36
C GLY A 45 -8.23 22.67 -1.32
N VAL A 46 -8.98 23.11 -0.31
CA VAL A 46 -8.46 24.01 0.74
C VAL A 46 -7.45 23.31 1.63
N MET A 47 -7.73 22.07 2.03
CA MET A 47 -6.81 21.28 2.86
C MET A 47 -5.52 20.90 2.13
N MET A 48 -5.62 20.51 0.85
CA MET A 48 -4.46 20.16 0.05
C MET A 48 -3.60 21.37 -0.29
N SER A 49 -4.19 22.52 -0.62
CA SER A 49 -3.43 23.74 -0.85
C SER A 49 -2.70 24.20 0.42
N PHE A 50 -3.30 24.00 1.59
CA PHE A 50 -2.64 24.24 2.87
C PHE A 50 -1.47 23.26 3.11
N LEU A 51 -1.69 21.96 2.91
CA LEU A 51 -0.61 20.97 3.02
C LEU A 51 0.53 21.27 2.04
N ALA A 52 0.20 21.67 0.81
CA ALA A 52 1.19 22.04 -0.21
C ALA A 52 1.97 23.31 0.14
N SER A 53 1.34 24.31 0.78
CA SER A 53 2.09 25.48 1.26
C SER A 53 3.09 25.08 2.35
N MET A 54 2.67 24.24 3.30
CA MET A 54 3.55 23.68 4.34
C MET A 54 4.68 22.81 3.76
N LEU A 55 4.39 22.10 2.67
CA LEU A 55 5.38 21.28 1.97
C LEU A 55 6.50 22.12 1.33
N ARG A 56 6.28 23.41 1.06
CA ARG A 56 7.30 24.33 0.51
C ARG A 56 8.14 25.06 1.56
N GLU A 57 7.68 25.12 2.81
CA GLU A 57 8.42 25.81 3.88
C GLU A 57 9.65 25.02 4.35
N GLU A 58 10.48 25.56 5.24
CA GLU A 58 11.55 24.73 5.84
C GLU A 58 10.96 23.70 6.82
N GLY A 59 11.55 22.51 6.87
CA GLY A 59 11.13 21.46 7.79
C GLY A 59 11.94 20.17 7.62
N GLY A 60 11.97 19.36 8.67
CA GLY A 60 12.68 18.09 8.70
C GLY A 60 12.06 17.02 7.80
N HIS A 61 12.87 16.00 7.49
CA HIS A 61 12.48 14.91 6.58
C HIS A 61 11.17 14.21 6.97
N ASP A 62 11.01 13.85 8.25
CA ASP A 62 9.82 13.12 8.71
C ASP A 62 8.54 13.95 8.59
N TYR A 63 8.63 15.26 8.79
CA TYR A 63 7.52 16.17 8.60
C TYR A 63 7.13 16.28 7.12
N LYS A 64 8.11 16.46 6.24
CA LYS A 64 7.89 16.46 4.78
C LYS A 64 7.29 15.15 4.29
N LYS A 65 7.81 14.02 4.80
CA LYS A 65 7.28 12.69 4.53
C LYS A 65 5.82 12.56 4.95
N ALA A 66 5.46 13.01 6.16
CA ALA A 66 4.07 12.97 6.63
C ALA A 66 3.11 13.77 5.73
N ILE A 67 3.54 14.94 5.25
CA ILE A 67 2.75 15.74 4.31
C ILE A 67 2.58 15.03 2.96
N VAL A 68 3.68 14.54 2.38
CA VAL A 68 3.65 13.82 1.10
C VAL A 68 2.75 12.59 1.21
N ASP A 69 2.88 11.80 2.27
CA ASP A 69 2.08 10.59 2.50
C ASP A 69 0.59 10.93 2.65
N THR A 70 0.29 12.07 3.28
CA THR A 70 -1.08 12.57 3.40
C THR A 70 -1.64 13.02 2.05
N LEU A 71 -0.87 13.75 1.24
CA LEU A 71 -1.28 14.16 -0.11
C LEU A 71 -1.52 12.95 -1.02
N ILE A 72 -0.61 11.96 -0.99
CA ILE A 72 -0.75 10.69 -1.72
C ILE A 72 -2.06 9.99 -1.33
N HIS A 73 -2.31 9.85 -0.02
CA HIS A 73 -3.52 9.20 0.46
C HIS A 73 -4.80 9.93 0.01
N ILE A 74 -4.82 11.26 0.05
CA ILE A 74 -5.97 12.04 -0.41
C ILE A 74 -6.20 11.84 -1.93
N VAL A 75 -5.13 11.78 -2.72
CA VAL A 75 -5.19 11.49 -4.17
C VAL A 75 -5.72 10.08 -4.47
N GLU A 76 -5.39 9.10 -3.63
CA GLU A 76 -5.85 7.72 -3.77
C GLU A 76 -7.34 7.57 -3.40
N GLU A 77 -7.79 8.23 -2.35
CA GLU A 77 -9.15 8.08 -1.80
C GLU A 77 -10.20 8.99 -2.44
N ILE A 78 -9.81 10.19 -2.93
CA ILE A 78 -10.74 11.19 -3.45
C ILE A 78 -10.44 11.44 -4.95
N PRO A 79 -11.25 10.91 -5.88
CA PRO A 79 -11.03 11.07 -7.33
C PRO A 79 -10.92 12.53 -7.79
N GLU A 80 -11.75 13.43 -7.23
CA GLU A 80 -11.76 14.86 -7.54
C GLU A 80 -10.48 15.58 -7.07
N ALA A 81 -9.76 15.00 -6.12
CA ALA A 81 -8.51 15.54 -5.59
C ALA A 81 -7.29 15.25 -6.47
N LYS A 82 -7.40 14.30 -7.42
CA LYS A 82 -6.25 13.80 -8.19
C LYS A 82 -5.50 14.91 -8.92
N GLU A 83 -6.18 15.75 -9.68
CA GLU A 83 -5.50 16.77 -10.49
C GLU A 83 -4.74 17.79 -9.63
N ILE A 84 -5.36 18.27 -8.54
CA ILE A 84 -4.76 19.24 -7.62
C ILE A 84 -3.59 18.61 -6.87
N GLY A 85 -3.75 17.39 -6.35
CA GLY A 85 -2.70 16.71 -5.62
C GLY A 85 -1.48 16.40 -6.46
N LEU A 86 -1.69 15.87 -7.67
CA LEU A 86 -0.58 15.62 -8.59
C LEU A 86 0.11 16.92 -9.00
N SER A 87 -0.62 18.04 -9.16
CA SER A 87 -0.02 19.35 -9.44
C SER A 87 0.90 19.81 -8.31
N HIS A 88 0.43 19.77 -7.06
CA HIS A 88 1.23 20.17 -5.90
C HIS A 88 2.47 19.29 -5.70
N LEU A 89 2.33 17.98 -5.93
CA LEU A 89 3.46 17.05 -5.86
C LEU A 89 4.46 17.26 -7.01
N CYS A 90 3.98 17.60 -8.20
CA CYS A 90 4.83 17.98 -9.34
C CYS A 90 5.67 19.23 -9.04
N GLU A 91 5.05 20.28 -8.49
CA GLU A 91 5.77 21.49 -8.07
C GLU A 91 6.84 21.15 -7.02
N PHE A 92 6.51 20.32 -6.03
CA PHE A 92 7.45 19.97 -4.97
C PHE A 92 8.67 19.21 -5.48
N ILE A 93 8.52 18.27 -6.42
CA ILE A 93 9.67 17.52 -6.96
C ILE A 93 10.58 18.36 -7.85
N GLU A 94 10.24 19.61 -8.18
CA GLU A 94 11.14 20.47 -8.94
C GLU A 94 12.38 20.88 -8.16
N ASP A 95 12.22 21.11 -6.86
CA ASP A 95 13.26 21.59 -5.93
C ASP A 95 13.40 20.65 -4.71
N CYS A 96 13.04 19.36 -4.86
CA CYS A 96 13.07 18.40 -3.76
C CYS A 96 14.51 17.88 -3.53
N GLU A 97 15.06 18.16 -2.35
CA GLU A 97 16.37 17.63 -1.94
C GLU A 97 16.32 16.19 -1.41
N HIS A 98 15.13 15.65 -1.13
CA HIS A 98 14.94 14.34 -0.53
C HIS A 98 14.72 13.25 -1.57
N THR A 99 15.76 12.46 -1.85
CA THR A 99 15.73 11.36 -2.83
C THR A 99 14.58 10.37 -2.60
N SER A 100 14.31 9.99 -1.35
CA SER A 100 13.22 9.06 -1.02
C SER A 100 11.82 9.63 -1.28
N LEU A 101 11.63 10.95 -1.11
CA LEU A 101 10.34 11.59 -1.39
C LEU A 101 10.15 11.78 -2.90
N ALA A 102 11.19 12.25 -3.61
CA ALA A 102 11.14 12.41 -5.07
C ALA A 102 10.84 11.08 -5.78
N THR A 103 11.52 10.00 -5.39
CA THR A 103 11.27 8.65 -5.95
C THR A 103 9.85 8.15 -5.67
N ARG A 104 9.33 8.38 -4.45
CA ARG A 104 7.94 8.02 -4.09
C ARG A 104 6.91 8.79 -4.90
N ILE A 105 7.12 10.09 -5.09
CA ILE A 105 6.22 10.93 -5.89
C ILE A 105 6.27 10.53 -7.37
N LEU A 106 7.45 10.25 -7.93
CA LEU A 106 7.59 9.74 -9.29
C LEU A 106 6.86 8.41 -9.48
N HIS A 107 6.90 7.53 -8.49
CA HIS A 107 6.13 6.29 -8.51
C HIS A 107 4.62 6.56 -8.57
N LEU A 108 4.11 7.49 -7.75
CA LEU A 108 2.71 7.91 -7.79
C LEU A 108 2.35 8.51 -9.16
N LEU A 109 3.19 9.41 -9.69
CA LEU A 109 2.97 10.05 -10.99
C LEU A 109 2.90 9.02 -12.12
N GLY A 110 3.76 8.01 -12.10
CA GLY A 110 3.70 6.91 -13.06
C GLY A 110 2.42 6.06 -12.94
N ARG A 111 1.80 5.98 -11.76
CA ARG A 111 0.59 5.19 -11.53
C ARG A 111 -0.70 5.96 -11.84
N GLU A 112 -0.80 7.21 -11.39
CA GLU A 112 -2.02 8.03 -11.51
C GLU A 112 -1.98 9.01 -12.69
N GLY A 113 -0.81 9.55 -13.03
CA GLY A 113 -0.65 10.53 -14.11
C GLY A 113 -1.18 10.10 -15.48
N PRO A 114 -0.94 8.86 -15.95
CA PRO A 114 -1.49 8.36 -17.22
C PRO A 114 -3.02 8.30 -17.28
N ARG A 115 -3.69 8.31 -16.12
CA ARG A 115 -5.15 8.17 -15.98
C ARG A 115 -5.86 9.51 -15.85
N THR A 116 -5.12 10.62 -15.89
CA THR A 116 -5.68 11.96 -15.81
C THR A 116 -6.23 12.42 -17.16
N PRO A 117 -7.08 13.45 -17.22
CA PRO A 117 -7.59 13.98 -18.49
C PRO A 117 -6.51 14.54 -19.42
N GLN A 118 -5.38 14.98 -18.87
CA GLN A 118 -4.26 15.56 -19.63
C GLN A 118 -2.91 14.94 -19.19
N PRO A 119 -2.59 13.70 -19.57
CA PRO A 119 -1.38 13.03 -19.12
C PRO A 119 -0.08 13.71 -19.57
N SER A 120 -0.08 14.33 -20.75
CA SER A 120 1.11 14.99 -21.33
C SER A 120 1.70 16.09 -20.44
N LYS A 121 0.88 16.75 -19.61
CA LYS A 121 1.35 17.83 -18.71
C LYS A 121 2.38 17.34 -17.70
N TYR A 122 2.29 16.07 -17.28
CA TYR A 122 3.18 15.48 -16.27
C TYR A 122 4.53 15.04 -16.84
N ILE A 123 4.60 14.75 -18.14
CA ILE A 123 5.82 14.25 -18.79
C ILE A 123 6.97 15.23 -18.61
N ARG A 124 6.73 16.55 -18.72
CA ARG A 124 7.77 17.57 -18.53
C ARG A 124 8.40 17.49 -17.13
N TYR A 125 7.56 17.38 -16.09
CA TYR A 125 8.04 17.28 -14.70
C TYR A 125 8.88 16.03 -14.50
N ILE A 126 8.45 14.89 -15.05
CA ILE A 126 9.17 13.61 -14.94
C ILE A 126 10.48 13.66 -15.75
N TYR A 127 10.46 14.13 -16.99
CA TYR A 127 11.63 14.15 -17.87
C TYR A 127 12.74 15.07 -17.34
N ASN A 128 12.38 16.22 -16.76
CA ASN A 128 13.38 17.09 -16.13
C ASN A 128 14.15 16.36 -15.02
N ARG A 129 13.49 15.47 -14.27
CA ARG A 129 14.15 14.63 -13.24
C ARG A 129 15.11 13.61 -13.84
N VAL A 130 14.88 13.13 -15.07
CA VAL A 130 15.83 12.26 -15.79
C VAL A 130 17.13 13.01 -16.13
N ILE A 131 17.13 14.34 -16.21
CA ILE A 131 18.33 15.11 -16.59
C ILE A 131 19.06 15.67 -15.37
N LEU A 132 18.31 16.19 -14.40
CA LEU A 132 18.84 17.09 -13.38
C LEU A 132 19.16 16.41 -12.04
N GLU A 133 18.74 15.16 -11.86
CA GLU A 133 18.75 14.51 -10.55
C GLU A 133 19.79 13.39 -10.43
N ASN A 134 19.96 12.86 -9.22
CA ASN A 134 20.79 11.69 -8.94
C ASN A 134 20.21 10.38 -9.49
N SER A 135 21.04 9.34 -9.55
CA SER A 135 20.69 8.07 -10.21
C SER A 135 19.38 7.43 -9.71
N PRO A 136 19.12 7.30 -8.39
CA PRO A 136 17.86 6.74 -7.90
C PRO A 136 16.60 7.47 -8.38
N VAL A 137 16.65 8.81 -8.44
CA VAL A 137 15.53 9.62 -8.92
C VAL A 137 15.37 9.48 -10.45
N ARG A 138 16.48 9.46 -11.21
CA ARG A 138 16.45 9.21 -12.66
C ARG A 138 15.84 7.84 -12.99
N ALA A 139 16.22 6.80 -12.25
CA ALA A 139 15.67 5.45 -12.37
C ALA A 139 14.15 5.38 -12.15
N ALA A 140 13.66 6.08 -11.11
CA ALA A 140 12.24 6.21 -10.82
C ALA A 140 11.51 6.98 -11.94
N ALA A 141 12.12 8.04 -12.47
CA ALA A 141 11.56 8.83 -13.56
C ALA A 141 11.45 8.02 -14.87
N VAL A 142 12.48 7.25 -15.22
CA VAL A 142 12.45 6.31 -16.37
C VAL A 142 11.30 5.32 -16.24
N THR A 143 11.09 4.77 -15.04
CA THR A 143 9.97 3.86 -14.75
C THR A 143 8.62 4.55 -14.89
N ALA A 144 8.51 5.80 -14.41
CA ALA A 144 7.29 6.58 -14.56
C ALA A 144 6.98 6.84 -16.04
N LEU A 145 7.97 7.28 -16.85
CA LEU A 145 7.80 7.48 -18.29
C LEU A 145 7.34 6.21 -19.00
N ALA A 146 7.90 5.05 -18.65
CA ALA A 146 7.48 3.77 -19.21
C ALA A 146 6.00 3.47 -18.94
N LYS A 147 5.49 3.76 -17.74
CA LYS A 147 4.07 3.61 -17.41
C LYS A 147 3.15 4.52 -18.22
N PHE A 148 3.60 5.74 -18.57
CA PHE A 148 2.89 6.61 -19.51
C PHE A 148 2.86 6.02 -20.91
N GLY A 149 3.99 5.52 -21.42
CA GLY A 149 4.05 4.86 -22.73
C GLY A 149 3.19 3.60 -22.82
N ALA A 150 3.07 2.86 -21.71
CA ALA A 150 2.27 1.63 -21.63
C ALA A 150 0.75 1.88 -21.56
N HIS A 151 0.31 3.00 -20.97
CA HIS A 151 -1.11 3.36 -20.85
C HIS A 151 -1.61 4.25 -21.99
N CYS A 152 -0.78 5.18 -22.49
CA CYS A 152 -1.18 6.24 -23.41
C CYS A 152 -0.53 6.03 -24.79
N GLU A 153 -1.24 5.35 -25.70
CA GLU A 153 -0.76 5.06 -27.06
C GLU A 153 -0.33 6.32 -27.84
N GLU A 154 -1.05 7.44 -27.66
CA GLU A 154 -0.73 8.71 -28.33
C GLU A 154 0.60 9.32 -27.87
N LEU A 155 1.04 9.03 -26.64
CA LEU A 155 2.29 9.57 -26.07
C LEU A 155 3.47 8.62 -26.29
N LEU A 156 3.21 7.37 -26.70
CA LEU A 156 4.21 6.34 -26.89
C LEU A 156 5.39 6.79 -27.77
N PRO A 157 5.20 7.41 -28.95
CA PRO A 157 6.33 7.85 -29.79
C PRO A 157 7.26 8.81 -29.06
N SER A 158 6.71 9.75 -28.29
CA SER A 158 7.50 10.68 -27.49
C SER A 158 8.23 9.95 -26.36
N ILE A 159 7.55 9.05 -25.63
CA ILE A 159 8.15 8.28 -24.53
C ILE A 159 9.31 7.41 -25.03
N LEU A 160 9.18 6.76 -26.19
CA LEU A 160 10.26 5.95 -26.78
C LEU A 160 11.53 6.79 -27.03
N VAL A 161 11.37 8.03 -27.54
CA VAL A 161 12.51 8.94 -27.74
C VAL A 161 13.17 9.31 -26.40
N LEU A 162 12.39 9.54 -25.34
CA LEU A 162 12.94 9.87 -24.03
C LEU A 162 13.69 8.67 -23.43
N LEU A 163 13.12 7.46 -23.50
CA LEU A 163 13.76 6.24 -23.03
C LEU A 163 15.03 5.91 -23.81
N GLN A 164 15.05 6.15 -25.13
CA GLN A 164 16.23 5.93 -25.96
C GLN A 164 17.40 6.83 -25.55
N ARG A 165 17.14 8.05 -25.07
CA ARG A 165 18.17 8.94 -24.52
C ARG A 165 18.73 8.41 -23.20
N SER A 166 17.88 7.82 -22.37
CA SER A 166 18.29 7.20 -21.09
C SER A 166 19.18 5.97 -21.24
N LEU A 167 19.31 5.40 -22.45
CA LEU A 167 20.31 4.35 -22.74
C LEU A 167 21.76 4.86 -22.62
N LEU A 168 21.97 6.16 -22.67
CA LEU A 168 23.27 6.81 -22.54
C LEU A 168 23.53 7.35 -21.13
N ASP A 169 22.68 7.01 -20.15
CA ASP A 169 22.89 7.42 -18.76
C ASP A 169 24.21 6.86 -18.22
N VAL A 170 24.84 7.56 -17.27
CA VAL A 170 26.11 7.12 -16.66
C VAL A 170 25.89 5.94 -15.70
N ASP A 171 24.70 5.83 -15.14
CA ASP A 171 24.31 4.81 -14.17
C ASP A 171 23.80 3.55 -14.87
N ASP A 172 24.26 2.38 -14.45
CA ASP A 172 23.87 1.10 -15.02
C ASP A 172 22.41 0.76 -14.77
N GLU A 173 21.91 1.01 -13.55
CA GLU A 173 20.51 0.80 -13.20
C GLU A 173 19.56 1.55 -14.16
N VAL A 174 19.84 2.84 -14.37
CA VAL A 174 19.01 3.70 -15.23
C VAL A 174 19.00 3.18 -16.67
N ARG A 175 20.18 2.77 -17.18
CA ARG A 175 20.31 2.18 -18.52
C ARG A 175 19.57 0.85 -18.64
N ASP A 176 19.65 0.00 -17.62
CA ASP A 176 19.02 -1.32 -17.61
C ASP A 176 17.49 -1.18 -17.61
N ARG A 177 16.94 -0.29 -16.77
CA ARG A 177 15.51 0.04 -16.79
C ARG A 177 15.07 0.61 -18.13
N ALA A 178 15.84 1.56 -18.67
CA ALA A 178 15.52 2.17 -19.96
C ALA A 178 15.50 1.13 -21.08
N THR A 179 16.51 0.24 -21.13
CA THR A 179 16.61 -0.85 -22.10
C THR A 179 15.43 -1.82 -21.98
N PHE A 180 15.13 -2.25 -20.75
CA PHE A 180 14.02 -3.17 -20.48
C PHE A 180 12.67 -2.59 -20.94
N TYR A 181 12.35 -1.36 -20.51
CA TYR A 181 11.08 -0.73 -20.88
C TYR A 181 11.01 -0.37 -22.35
N LEU A 182 12.11 0.09 -22.97
CA LEU A 182 12.13 0.42 -24.39
C LEU A 182 11.81 -0.81 -25.25
N ASN A 183 12.43 -1.95 -24.95
CA ASN A 183 12.19 -3.19 -25.68
C ASN A 183 10.72 -3.65 -25.56
N ILE A 184 10.16 -3.64 -24.35
CA ILE A 184 8.75 -4.04 -24.14
C ILE A 184 7.79 -3.12 -24.89
N LEU A 185 8.02 -1.80 -24.81
CA LEU A 185 7.14 -0.81 -25.45
C LEU A 185 7.22 -0.85 -26.98
N GLN A 186 8.38 -1.21 -27.55
CA GLN A 186 8.56 -1.36 -29.00
C GLN A 186 7.78 -2.53 -29.59
N GLU A 187 7.52 -3.59 -28.80
CA GLU A 187 6.66 -4.70 -29.20
C GLU A 187 5.21 -4.25 -29.42
N GLN A 188 4.79 -3.14 -28.81
CA GLN A 188 3.42 -2.60 -28.87
C GLN A 188 2.34 -3.64 -28.46
N GLN A 189 2.71 -4.61 -27.62
CA GLN A 189 1.82 -5.65 -27.13
C GLN A 189 1.25 -5.27 -25.76
N LYS A 190 -0.06 -5.01 -25.70
CA LYS A 190 -0.76 -4.65 -24.44
C LYS A 190 -0.57 -5.70 -23.33
N ALA A 191 -0.50 -6.98 -23.70
CA ALA A 191 -0.25 -8.07 -22.75
C ALA A 191 1.12 -7.95 -22.08
N LEU A 192 2.18 -7.63 -22.84
CA LEU A 192 3.53 -7.43 -22.30
C LEU A 192 3.60 -6.17 -21.43
N ASN A 193 2.99 -5.07 -21.89
CA ASN A 193 2.90 -3.83 -21.10
C ASN A 193 2.25 -4.09 -19.74
N SER A 194 1.12 -4.82 -19.74
CA SER A 194 0.40 -5.18 -18.53
C SER A 194 1.26 -6.05 -17.61
N ALA A 195 1.90 -7.09 -18.14
CA ALA A 195 2.67 -8.06 -17.34
C ALA A 195 3.97 -7.49 -16.75
N TYR A 196 4.65 -6.59 -17.47
CA TYR A 196 6.02 -6.20 -17.14
C TYR A 196 6.21 -4.73 -16.77
N ILE A 197 5.24 -3.85 -17.05
CA ILE A 197 5.33 -2.41 -16.76
C ILE A 197 4.25 -1.97 -15.77
N LEU A 198 3.00 -2.41 -16.00
CA LEU A 198 1.86 -1.92 -15.23
C LEU A 198 1.63 -2.72 -13.96
N ASN A 199 1.71 -4.05 -14.05
CA ASN A 199 1.60 -4.94 -12.91
C ASN A 199 3.02 -5.26 -12.42
N GLY A 200 3.36 -4.77 -11.22
CA GLY A 200 4.61 -5.15 -10.57
C GLY A 200 4.62 -6.62 -10.16
N LEU A 201 5.78 -7.12 -9.75
CA LEU A 201 5.94 -8.48 -9.23
C LEU A 201 4.99 -8.70 -8.05
N GLN A 202 3.98 -9.57 -8.22
CA GLN A 202 2.95 -9.82 -7.22
C GLN A 202 3.37 -10.91 -6.22
N VAL A 203 4.57 -10.82 -5.64
CA VAL A 203 5.07 -11.82 -4.67
C VAL A 203 5.32 -11.20 -3.31
N SER A 204 4.98 -11.92 -2.25
CA SER A 204 5.35 -11.50 -0.90
C SER A 204 6.87 -11.47 -0.79
N ILE A 205 7.46 -10.32 -0.42
CA ILE A 205 8.91 -10.22 -0.24
C ILE A 205 9.37 -11.18 0.86
N VAL A 206 8.60 -11.27 1.96
CA VAL A 206 8.86 -12.21 3.06
C VAL A 206 8.66 -13.66 2.58
N GLY A 207 7.62 -13.92 1.80
CA GLY A 207 7.39 -15.23 1.19
C GLY A 207 8.51 -15.64 0.23
N LEU A 208 9.01 -14.68 -0.57
CA LEU A 208 10.11 -14.87 -1.50
C LEU A 208 11.40 -15.16 -0.74
N GLU A 209 11.70 -14.38 0.30
CA GLU A 209 12.86 -14.59 1.16
C GLU A 209 12.82 -15.99 1.80
N ARG A 210 11.68 -16.40 2.37
CA ARG A 210 11.50 -17.74 2.95
C ARG A 210 11.66 -18.85 1.92
N ALA A 211 11.06 -18.69 0.74
CA ALA A 211 11.14 -19.67 -0.34
C ALA A 211 12.58 -19.80 -0.86
N LEU A 212 13.29 -18.68 -1.05
CA LEU A 212 14.69 -18.66 -1.45
C LEU A 212 15.60 -19.27 -0.38
N HIS A 213 15.39 -18.93 0.89
CA HIS A 213 16.14 -19.51 2.00
C HIS A 213 15.92 -21.02 2.11
N SER A 214 14.69 -21.50 1.92
CA SER A 214 14.40 -22.94 1.90
C SER A 214 15.12 -23.62 0.73
N TYR A 215 15.10 -23.00 -0.44
CA TYR A 215 15.79 -23.50 -1.64
C TYR A 215 17.32 -23.55 -1.48
N THR A 216 17.93 -22.63 -0.73
CA THR A 216 19.38 -22.68 -0.45
C THR A 216 19.76 -23.71 0.60
N MET A 217 18.85 -24.02 1.53
CA MET A 217 19.07 -25.03 2.58
C MET A 217 18.88 -26.47 2.08
N GLU A 218 18.01 -26.67 1.08
CA GLU A 218 17.80 -27.94 0.39
C GLU A 218 18.14 -27.80 -1.10
N PRO A 219 19.43 -27.89 -1.49
CA PRO A 219 19.85 -27.71 -2.86
C PRO A 219 19.16 -28.72 -3.78
N SER A 220 18.41 -28.20 -4.75
CA SER A 220 17.77 -28.97 -5.81
C SER A 220 18.52 -28.75 -7.12
N ASP A 221 18.61 -29.78 -7.97
CA ASP A 221 19.11 -29.65 -9.34
C ASP A 221 18.14 -28.83 -10.23
N LYS A 222 16.89 -28.62 -9.77
CA LYS A 222 15.89 -27.82 -10.48
C LYS A 222 16.00 -26.35 -10.09
N PRO A 223 16.01 -25.40 -11.03
CA PRO A 223 16.00 -23.97 -10.73
C PRO A 223 14.83 -23.56 -9.82
N PHE A 224 15.05 -22.53 -9.01
CA PHE A 224 14.00 -21.93 -8.18
C PHE A 224 12.80 -21.50 -9.03
N ASP A 225 11.61 -21.97 -8.65
CA ASP A 225 10.36 -21.62 -9.33
C ASP A 225 9.60 -20.53 -8.57
N MET A 226 9.48 -19.34 -9.17
CA MET A 226 8.77 -18.20 -8.62
C MET A 226 7.28 -18.51 -8.31
N LYS A 227 6.69 -19.54 -8.93
CA LYS A 227 5.31 -19.98 -8.64
C LYS A 227 5.14 -20.59 -7.26
N THR A 228 6.23 -20.96 -6.59
CA THR A 228 6.22 -21.47 -5.22
C THR A 228 6.04 -20.36 -4.18
N VAL A 229 6.19 -19.09 -4.58
CA VAL A 229 6.13 -17.94 -3.69
C VAL A 229 4.67 -17.48 -3.52
N PRO A 230 4.18 -17.30 -2.29
CA PRO A 230 2.85 -16.75 -2.05
C PRO A 230 2.66 -15.37 -2.68
N ILE A 231 1.53 -15.19 -3.36
CA ILE A 231 1.14 -13.91 -3.98
C ILE A 231 0.72 -12.91 -2.90
N VAL A 232 1.13 -11.64 -3.01
CA VAL A 232 0.63 -10.57 -2.13
C VAL A 232 -0.85 -10.36 -2.42
N ALA A 233 -1.72 -10.61 -1.44
CA ALA A 233 -3.05 -10.04 -1.47
C ALA A 233 -2.90 -8.51 -1.38
N GLN A 234 -3.22 -7.79 -2.45
CA GLN A 234 -3.24 -6.32 -2.43
C GLN A 234 -4.05 -5.86 -1.20
N PRO A 235 -3.53 -4.97 -0.34
CA PRO A 235 -4.33 -4.37 0.69
C PRO A 235 -5.34 -3.42 0.03
N MET A 236 -6.57 -3.91 -0.17
CA MET A 236 -7.72 -3.02 -0.28
C MET A 236 -7.98 -2.43 1.11
N ALA A 237 -8.18 -1.11 1.13
CA ALA A 237 -8.39 -0.24 2.26
C ALA A 237 -8.90 -0.95 3.54
N GLU A 238 -8.09 -0.88 4.60
CA GLU A 238 -8.49 -1.24 5.95
C GLU A 238 -9.59 -0.27 6.42
N GLN A 239 -10.85 -0.69 6.36
CA GLN A 239 -11.88 -0.11 7.22
C GLN A 239 -11.67 -0.67 8.63
N LYS A 240 -10.98 0.09 9.47
CA LYS A 240 -10.95 -0.17 10.92
C LYS A 240 -12.33 0.16 11.52
N PRO A 241 -12.92 -0.70 12.36
CA PRO A 241 -14.04 -0.32 13.20
C PRO A 241 -13.56 0.69 14.25
N ALA A 242 -14.36 1.73 14.45
CA ALA A 242 -14.16 2.71 15.49
C ALA A 242 -14.38 2.09 16.88
N ALA A 243 -13.41 2.22 17.77
CA ALA A 243 -13.63 2.08 19.21
C ALA A 243 -12.81 3.15 19.94
N GLY A 244 -13.51 4.06 20.63
CA GLY A 244 -12.92 5.07 21.48
C GLY A 244 -12.69 4.54 22.89
N ALA A 245 -11.55 4.90 23.48
CA ALA A 245 -11.39 5.24 24.90
C ALA A 245 -9.98 5.79 25.13
N ILE A 246 -9.90 6.92 25.83
CA ILE A 246 -8.71 7.51 26.49
C ILE A 246 -8.86 7.12 27.98
N PRO A 247 -7.80 6.73 28.73
CA PRO A 247 -6.84 7.67 29.38
C PRO A 247 -5.40 7.11 29.45
N GLY A 248 -4.32 7.90 29.40
CA GLY A 248 -3.80 8.74 30.49
C GLY A 248 -2.29 8.45 30.68
N GLU A 249 -1.51 9.47 31.08
CA GLU A 249 -0.05 9.64 30.98
C GLU A 249 0.84 8.66 31.79
N ALA A 250 2.05 8.35 31.30
CA ALA A 250 3.35 8.72 31.91
C ALA A 250 4.58 7.91 31.38
N GLY A 251 5.55 8.68 30.87
CA GLY A 251 7.01 8.49 30.77
C GLY A 251 7.72 7.12 30.89
N GLY A 252 8.66 6.90 29.98
CA GLY A 252 9.80 5.99 30.19
C GLY A 252 10.53 5.61 28.91
N GLY A 253 11.70 6.19 28.68
CA GLY A 253 12.52 5.97 27.48
C GLY A 253 12.98 4.53 27.28
N GLY A 254 13.01 4.10 26.02
CA GLY A 254 13.54 2.83 25.58
C GLY A 254 13.89 2.89 24.10
N SER A 255 15.18 2.68 23.81
CA SER A 255 15.78 2.48 22.50
C SER A 255 14.90 1.68 21.53
N ARG A 256 14.59 2.27 20.37
CA ARG A 256 13.88 1.60 19.27
C ARG A 256 14.75 0.47 18.70
N PRO A 257 14.27 -0.79 18.65
CA PRO A 257 14.89 -1.79 17.79
C PRO A 257 14.55 -1.45 16.33
N ALA A 258 15.46 -1.81 15.42
CA ALA A 258 15.27 -1.69 13.98
C ALA A 258 13.89 -2.22 13.54
N GLU A 259 13.24 -1.48 12.64
CA GLU A 259 11.94 -1.81 12.04
C GLU A 259 11.97 -3.23 11.47
N LYS A 260 11.39 -4.19 12.19
CA LYS A 260 10.99 -5.46 11.61
C LYS A 260 9.85 -5.14 10.64
N VAL A 261 10.01 -5.53 9.38
CA VAL A 261 8.96 -5.48 8.36
C VAL A 261 7.69 -6.09 8.96
N ALA A 262 6.64 -5.29 9.08
CA ALA A 262 5.39 -5.73 9.70
C ALA A 262 4.87 -6.96 8.93
N ALA A 263 4.75 -8.09 9.62
CA ALA A 263 4.22 -9.32 9.03
C ALA A 263 2.80 -9.06 8.51
N SER A 264 2.53 -9.46 7.27
CA SER A 264 1.18 -9.30 6.73
C SER A 264 0.23 -10.24 7.49
N ARG A 265 -1.06 -9.90 7.55
CA ARG A 265 -2.09 -10.76 8.19
C ARG A 265 -2.09 -12.18 7.61
N GLN A 266 -1.74 -12.32 6.33
CA GLN A 266 -1.57 -13.60 5.65
C GLN A 266 -0.41 -14.42 6.27
N ASP A 267 0.70 -13.77 6.61
CA ASP A 267 1.85 -14.42 7.24
C ASP A 267 1.52 -14.89 8.66
N VAL A 268 0.73 -14.09 9.40
CA VAL A 268 0.24 -14.47 10.74
C VAL A 268 -0.62 -15.73 10.66
N TYR A 269 -1.57 -15.79 9.72
CA TYR A 269 -2.39 -16.99 9.53
C TYR A 269 -1.56 -18.20 9.10
N ALA A 270 -0.57 -18.01 8.21
CA ALA A 270 0.30 -19.11 7.79
C ALA A 270 1.07 -19.70 8.99
N GLU A 271 1.58 -18.84 9.88
CA GLU A 271 2.30 -19.27 11.09
C GLU A 271 1.37 -19.97 12.09
N GLN A 272 0.19 -19.39 12.34
CA GLN A 272 -0.81 -19.98 13.25
C GLN A 272 -1.27 -21.35 12.78
N LEU A 273 -1.58 -21.50 11.49
CA LEU A 273 -2.05 -22.78 10.93
C LEU A 273 -0.93 -23.82 10.87
N ALA A 274 0.32 -23.40 10.63
CA ALA A 274 1.48 -24.30 10.66
C ALA A 274 1.79 -24.84 12.06
N ALA A 275 1.37 -24.13 13.12
CA ALA A 275 1.53 -24.59 14.50
C ALA A 275 0.55 -25.71 14.89
N ILE A 276 -0.50 -25.97 14.10
CA ILE A 276 -1.51 -27.01 14.35
C ILE A 276 -1.03 -28.33 13.71
N PRO A 277 -0.68 -29.37 14.51
CA PRO A 277 -0.11 -30.62 13.99
C PRO A 277 -0.98 -31.34 12.95
N GLU A 278 -2.30 -31.28 13.14
CA GLU A 278 -3.31 -31.87 12.26
C GLU A 278 -3.30 -31.27 10.85
N PHE A 279 -2.74 -30.07 10.68
CA PHE A 279 -2.65 -29.38 9.38
C PHE A 279 -1.36 -29.65 8.60
N SER A 280 -0.42 -30.41 9.17
CA SER A 280 0.86 -30.75 8.52
C SER A 280 0.70 -31.42 7.14
N THR A 281 -0.39 -32.16 6.92
CA THR A 281 -0.68 -32.86 5.65
C THR A 281 -1.40 -32.01 4.60
N LEU A 282 -1.87 -30.80 4.94
CA LEU A 282 -2.62 -29.94 4.02
C LEU A 282 -1.73 -29.21 3.00
N GLY A 283 -0.43 -29.15 3.27
CA GLY A 283 0.53 -28.41 2.45
C GLY A 283 0.56 -26.91 2.78
N PRO A 284 1.26 -26.09 1.97
CA PRO A 284 1.35 -24.66 2.24
C PRO A 284 0.01 -23.94 2.06
N LEU A 285 -0.27 -22.98 2.93
CA LEU A 285 -1.43 -22.10 2.83
C LEU A 285 -1.35 -21.28 1.53
N PHE A 286 -2.36 -21.41 0.68
CA PHE A 286 -2.45 -20.65 -0.57
C PHE A 286 -2.96 -19.22 -0.31
N LYS A 287 -4.10 -19.08 0.38
CA LYS A 287 -4.70 -17.78 0.67
C LYS A 287 -5.69 -17.84 1.84
N SER A 288 -5.70 -16.82 2.69
CA SER A 288 -6.76 -16.60 3.66
C SER A 288 -7.73 -15.52 3.17
N SER A 289 -9.00 -15.56 3.60
CA SER A 289 -9.92 -14.45 3.41
C SER A 289 -9.39 -13.19 4.09
N ASN A 290 -9.43 -12.06 3.38
CA ASN A 290 -8.84 -10.79 3.85
C ASN A 290 -9.49 -10.28 5.15
N LEU A 291 -10.79 -10.51 5.32
CA LEU A 291 -11.57 -10.15 6.49
C LEU A 291 -12.37 -11.37 6.98
N PRO A 292 -12.52 -11.55 8.31
CA PRO A 292 -13.46 -12.52 8.86
C PRO A 292 -14.88 -12.16 8.44
N VAL A 293 -15.66 -13.17 8.06
CA VAL A 293 -17.08 -13.02 7.73
C VAL A 293 -17.88 -13.21 9.02
N GLU A 294 -18.66 -12.20 9.39
CA GLU A 294 -19.57 -12.27 10.52
C GLU A 294 -20.73 -13.23 10.20
N LEU A 295 -20.93 -14.25 11.04
CA LEU A 295 -21.98 -15.27 10.89
C LEU A 295 -23.17 -15.05 11.82
N THR A 296 -23.02 -14.21 12.83
CA THR A 296 -24.02 -13.88 13.85
C THR A 296 -24.21 -12.37 13.91
N GLU A 297 -25.41 -11.88 14.19
CA GLU A 297 -25.65 -10.43 14.31
C GLU A 297 -24.99 -9.84 15.58
N SER A 298 -24.60 -8.56 15.52
CA SER A 298 -23.85 -7.86 16.56
C SER A 298 -24.55 -7.69 17.91
N GLU A 299 -25.85 -8.01 18.00
CA GLU A 299 -26.66 -7.93 19.24
C GLU A 299 -26.98 -9.31 19.84
N THR A 300 -26.35 -10.38 19.36
CA THR A 300 -26.59 -11.75 19.85
C THR A 300 -25.72 -12.09 21.08
N GLU A 301 -26.11 -13.15 21.82
CA GLU A 301 -25.42 -13.60 23.03
C GLU A 301 -24.01 -14.17 22.79
N TYR A 302 -23.64 -14.40 21.53
CA TYR A 302 -22.32 -14.87 21.14
C TYR A 302 -22.02 -14.41 19.71
N MET A 303 -20.77 -14.05 19.46
CA MET A 303 -20.33 -13.54 18.17
C MET A 303 -19.45 -14.60 17.49
N VAL A 304 -19.82 -15.04 16.29
CA VAL A 304 -19.06 -16.01 15.50
C VAL A 304 -18.58 -15.35 14.20
N HIS A 305 -17.26 -15.36 14.01
CA HIS A 305 -16.65 -14.98 12.74
C HIS A 305 -16.05 -16.19 12.05
N CYS A 306 -16.09 -16.20 10.72
CA CYS A 306 -15.50 -17.24 9.90
C CYS A 306 -14.36 -16.69 9.05
N VAL A 307 -13.19 -17.32 9.14
CA VAL A 307 -12.05 -17.08 8.24
C VAL A 307 -11.86 -18.30 7.35
N LYS A 308 -11.72 -18.06 6.04
CA LYS A 308 -11.54 -19.13 5.04
C LYS A 308 -10.07 -19.23 4.69
N HIS A 309 -9.51 -20.42 4.78
CA HIS A 309 -8.12 -20.72 4.44
C HIS A 309 -8.09 -21.74 3.31
N MET A 310 -7.55 -21.34 2.17
CA MET A 310 -7.47 -22.14 0.97
C MET A 310 -6.13 -22.87 0.94
N PHE A 311 -6.20 -24.19 0.76
CA PHE A 311 -5.07 -25.06 0.45
C PHE A 311 -5.28 -25.68 -0.93
N GLN A 312 -4.28 -26.39 -1.45
CA GLN A 312 -4.34 -26.98 -2.79
C GLN A 312 -5.56 -27.90 -3.00
N ASN A 313 -5.87 -28.72 -2.00
CA ASN A 313 -6.95 -29.73 -2.06
C ASN A 313 -7.98 -29.58 -0.95
N TYR A 314 -7.82 -28.61 -0.04
CA TYR A 314 -8.63 -28.48 1.16
C TYR A 314 -9.04 -27.03 1.40
N ILE A 315 -10.18 -26.85 2.06
CA ILE A 315 -10.63 -25.56 2.58
C ILE A 315 -10.75 -25.72 4.09
N VAL A 316 -10.01 -24.93 4.85
CA VAL A 316 -10.13 -24.86 6.31
C VAL A 316 -10.99 -23.65 6.65
N LEU A 317 -12.01 -23.85 7.47
CA LEU A 317 -12.89 -22.81 7.97
C LEU A 317 -12.64 -22.65 9.46
N GLN A 318 -11.96 -21.56 9.80
CA GLN A 318 -11.71 -21.17 11.18
C GLN A 318 -12.93 -20.40 11.69
N PHE A 319 -13.45 -20.80 12.85
CA PHE A 319 -14.55 -20.13 13.52
C PHE A 319 -14.04 -19.49 14.81
N ASP A 320 -13.99 -18.15 14.83
CA ASP A 320 -13.64 -17.37 16.01
C ASP A 320 -14.93 -17.08 16.78
N CYS A 321 -15.13 -17.80 17.89
CA CYS A 321 -16.31 -17.71 18.74
C CYS A 321 -16.02 -16.86 19.98
N THR A 322 -16.72 -15.75 20.15
CA THR A 322 -16.63 -14.86 21.31
C THR A 322 -17.92 -14.91 22.11
N ASN A 323 -17.82 -15.31 23.38
CA ASN A 323 -18.94 -15.22 24.32
C ASN A 323 -19.11 -13.76 24.78
N THR A 324 -20.29 -13.18 24.59
CA THR A 324 -20.60 -11.78 24.99
C THR A 324 -21.39 -11.71 26.30
N LEU A 325 -21.75 -12.85 26.89
CA LEU A 325 -22.43 -12.94 28.19
C LEU A 325 -21.44 -12.95 29.34
N ASN A 326 -21.53 -11.95 30.22
CA ASN A 326 -20.61 -11.81 31.37
C ASN A 326 -20.83 -12.86 32.48
N ASP A 327 -22.05 -13.41 32.59
CA ASP A 327 -22.46 -14.27 33.70
C ASP A 327 -22.67 -15.74 33.30
N GLN A 328 -22.31 -16.11 32.07
CA GLN A 328 -22.48 -17.46 31.54
C GLN A 328 -21.19 -17.94 30.87
N GLN A 329 -20.85 -19.22 31.04
CA GLN A 329 -19.73 -19.85 30.37
C GLN A 329 -20.26 -20.86 29.35
N LEU A 330 -19.80 -20.75 28.10
CA LEU A 330 -20.11 -21.70 27.04
C LEU A 330 -19.06 -22.81 27.03
N GLU A 331 -19.51 -24.07 27.02
CA GLU A 331 -18.65 -25.25 26.93
C GLU A 331 -19.02 -26.10 25.71
N LYS A 332 -18.02 -26.75 25.12
CA LYS A 332 -18.19 -27.68 23.98
C LYS A 332 -18.94 -27.04 22.80
N VAL A 333 -18.56 -25.81 22.46
CA VAL A 333 -19.11 -25.08 21.31
C VAL A 333 -18.72 -25.79 20.02
N ILE A 334 -19.71 -26.14 19.20
CA ILE A 334 -19.51 -26.80 17.90
C ILE A 334 -20.30 -26.02 16.86
N VAL A 335 -19.64 -25.65 15.77
CA VAL A 335 -20.29 -25.08 14.59
C VAL A 335 -20.57 -26.21 13.61
N GLN A 336 -21.84 -26.60 13.48
CA GLN A 336 -22.23 -27.61 12.51
C GLN A 336 -22.18 -27.03 11.10
N MET A 337 -21.75 -27.84 10.15
CA MET A 337 -21.56 -27.45 8.76
C MET A 337 -22.31 -28.38 7.83
N GLU A 338 -23.10 -27.81 6.93
CA GLU A 338 -23.72 -28.53 5.83
C GLU A 338 -22.95 -28.21 4.54
N PRO A 339 -22.19 -29.17 3.99
CA PRO A 339 -21.40 -28.93 2.79
C PRO A 339 -22.31 -28.84 1.56
N SER A 340 -21.99 -27.92 0.65
CA SER A 340 -22.62 -27.85 -0.67
C SER A 340 -22.15 -28.99 -1.58
N GLU A 341 -22.91 -29.26 -2.65
CA GLU A 341 -22.58 -30.30 -3.63
C GLU A 341 -21.13 -30.20 -4.12
N GLY A 342 -20.41 -31.31 -4.08
CA GLY A 342 -18.98 -31.40 -4.45
C GLY A 342 -17.98 -31.20 -3.30
N PHE A 343 -18.44 -30.95 -2.07
CA PHE A 343 -17.59 -30.86 -0.88
C PHE A 343 -18.03 -31.87 0.19
N GLU A 344 -17.09 -32.34 0.99
CA GLU A 344 -17.34 -33.19 2.16
C GLU A 344 -16.61 -32.63 3.39
N VAL A 345 -17.24 -32.75 4.56
CA VAL A 345 -16.62 -32.35 5.83
C VAL A 345 -15.68 -33.47 6.27
N VAL A 346 -14.37 -33.23 6.17
CA VAL A 346 -13.35 -34.23 6.47
C VAL A 346 -13.10 -34.36 7.98
N SER A 347 -13.09 -33.25 8.72
CA SER A 347 -12.81 -33.25 10.17
C SER A 347 -13.29 -31.98 10.86
N TYR A 348 -13.47 -32.07 12.17
CA TYR A 348 -13.64 -30.93 13.09
C TYR A 348 -12.48 -30.94 14.07
N ILE A 349 -11.69 -29.88 14.11
CA ILE A 349 -10.58 -29.72 15.05
C ILE A 349 -11.02 -28.68 16.09
N PRO A 350 -11.08 -29.05 17.38
CA PRO A 350 -11.42 -28.09 18.42
C PRO A 350 -10.30 -27.05 18.55
N ALA A 351 -10.68 -25.80 18.82
CA ALA A 351 -9.71 -24.80 19.24
C ALA A 351 -9.04 -25.25 20.56
N PRO A 352 -7.72 -25.04 20.72
CA PRO A 352 -6.97 -25.44 21.91
C PRO A 352 -7.41 -24.73 23.19
#